data_AF-A0AA36GST3-F1
#
_entry.id   AF-A0AA36GST3-F1
#
_cell.length_a   1.000
_cell.length_b   1.000
_cell.length_c   1.000
_cell.angle_alpha   90.00
_cell.angle_beta   90.00
_cell.angle_gamma   90.00
#
_symmetry.space_group_name_H-M   'P 1'
#
loop_
_entity.id
_entity.type
_entity.pdbx_description
1 polymer ?
#
loop_
_entity_poly.entity_id
_entity_poly.type
_entity_poly.pdbx_seq_one_letter_code
_entity_poly.pdbx_strand_id
1 'polypeptide(L)'
;MDNAPYHTRQLEKIPKMSSTKAEIRDYPERKAVEVSTSATKAKLLEELNNFVESRGGYSALCSYATEQICNGFGVRARTVQWLAEVADSASAWFREARRKEAEAWEKQMADNEKGDGSSTSSCSSCEGEYESEDLFSDVSDSEDIVLESE
;
A
#
# COMPACT_ATOMS: atom_id res chain seq x y z
N MET A 1 10.30 -21.01 -17.49
CA MET A 1 10.31 -19.86 -18.42
C MET A 1 10.79 -18.66 -17.63
N ASP A 2 11.82 -17.97 -18.13
CA ASP A 2 12.31 -16.73 -17.53
C ASP A 2 11.59 -15.52 -18.17
N ASN A 3 10.95 -14.69 -17.34
CA ASN A 3 10.27 -13.47 -17.75
C ASN A 3 11.04 -12.20 -17.36
N ALA A 4 12.26 -12.33 -16.83
CA ALA A 4 13.13 -11.23 -16.44
C ALA A 4 13.25 -10.10 -17.49
N PRO A 5 13.31 -10.38 -18.82
CA PRO A 5 13.42 -9.32 -19.83
C PRO A 5 12.20 -8.39 -19.92
N TYR A 6 11.04 -8.77 -19.38
CA TYR A 6 9.81 -8.00 -19.50
C TYR A 6 9.57 -7.04 -18.33
N HIS A 7 10.13 -7.33 -17.15
CA HIS A 7 9.85 -6.57 -15.92
C HIS A 7 10.34 -5.13 -15.95
N THR A 8 11.39 -4.82 -16.72
CA THR A 8 11.96 -3.46 -16.83
C THR A 8 11.70 -2.81 -18.19
N ARG A 9 11.06 -3.54 -19.12
CA ARG A 9 10.84 -3.05 -20.48
C ARG A 9 9.64 -2.10 -20.51
N GLN A 10 9.94 -0.81 -20.63
CA GLN A 10 8.96 0.23 -20.96
C GLN A 10 8.62 0.17 -22.46
N LEU A 11 7.33 0.27 -22.79
CA LEU A 11 6.83 0.25 -24.16
C LEU A 11 7.00 1.61 -24.84
N GLU A 12 6.82 2.68 -24.09
CA GLU A 12 7.09 4.05 -24.51
C GLU A 12 7.96 4.73 -23.45
N LYS A 13 9.07 5.33 -23.86
CA LYS A 13 9.96 6.05 -22.96
C LYS A 13 9.55 7.52 -22.89
N ILE A 14 9.39 8.01 -21.67
CA ILE A 14 9.19 9.44 -21.40
C ILE A 14 10.55 10.13 -21.61
N PRO A 15 10.62 11.21 -22.42
CA PRO A 15 11.85 11.96 -22.62
C PRO A 15 12.43 12.47 -21.31
N LYS A 16 13.76 12.59 -21.25
CA LYS A 16 14.50 13.06 -20.06
C LYS A 16 15.40 14.23 -20.44
N MET A 17 16.13 14.77 -19.46
CA MET A 17 17.10 15.85 -19.68
C MET A 17 18.13 15.57 -20.78
N SER A 18 18.51 14.30 -20.97
CA SER A 18 19.43 13.83 -22.01
C SER A 18 18.78 13.67 -23.40
N SER A 19 17.45 13.67 -23.49
CA SER A 19 16.73 13.57 -24.77
C SER A 19 16.92 14.81 -25.62
N THR A 20 16.72 14.66 -26.92
CA THR A 20 16.77 15.77 -27.88
C THR A 20 15.57 16.69 -27.71
N LYS A 21 15.71 17.95 -28.12
CA LYS A 21 14.62 18.95 -28.06
C LYS A 21 13.37 18.47 -28.82
N ALA A 22 13.56 17.82 -29.97
CA ALA A 22 12.48 17.27 -30.78
C ALA A 22 11.75 16.15 -30.02
N GLU A 23 12.46 15.19 -29.43
CA GLU A 23 11.83 14.11 -28.66
C GLU A 23 11.01 14.63 -27.47
N ILE A 24 11.50 15.66 -26.78
CA ILE A 24 10.81 16.29 -25.64
C ILE A 24 9.51 16.96 -26.10
N ARG A 25 9.51 17.58 -27.28
CA ARG A 25 8.32 18.22 -27.87
C ARG A 25 7.33 17.19 -28.43
N ASP A 26 7.82 16.21 -29.17
CA ASP A 26 6.98 15.26 -29.90
C ASP A 26 6.22 14.33 -28.93
N TYR A 27 6.75 14.07 -27.73
CA TYR A 27 6.10 13.17 -26.77
C TYR A 27 4.75 13.70 -26.26
N PRO A 28 4.62 14.94 -25.71
CA PRO A 28 3.31 15.49 -25.36
C PRO A 28 2.39 15.68 -26.57
N GLU A 29 2.93 16.03 -27.75
CA GLU A 29 2.13 16.16 -28.98
C GLU A 29 1.44 14.84 -29.36
N ARG A 30 2.14 13.70 -29.25
CA ARG A 30 1.53 12.36 -29.44
C ARG A 30 0.43 12.04 -28.43
N LYS A 31 0.41 12.72 -27.28
CA LYS A 31 -0.63 12.61 -26.25
C LYS A 31 -1.69 13.71 -26.37
N ALA A 32 -1.74 14.40 -27.52
CA ALA A 32 -2.67 15.49 -27.83
C ALA A 32 -2.54 16.70 -26.89
N VAL A 33 -1.31 17.00 -26.44
CA VAL A 33 -0.99 18.22 -25.68
C VAL A 33 -0.28 19.20 -26.61
N GLU A 34 -0.77 20.43 -26.65
CA GLU A 34 -0.17 21.51 -27.45
C GLU A 34 1.06 22.08 -26.75
N VAL A 35 2.19 22.12 -27.46
CA VAL A 35 3.49 22.53 -26.92
C VAL A 35 4.03 23.70 -27.74
N SER A 36 4.67 24.66 -27.07
CA SER A 36 5.23 25.83 -27.75
C SER A 36 6.40 25.45 -28.66
N THR A 37 6.23 25.63 -29.98
CA THR A 37 7.23 25.26 -31.00
C THR A 37 8.52 26.07 -30.94
N SER A 38 8.48 27.28 -30.37
CA SER A 38 9.63 28.19 -30.26
C SER A 38 10.32 28.14 -28.88
N ALA A 39 9.81 27.36 -27.92
CA ALA A 39 10.35 27.30 -26.57
C ALA A 39 11.78 26.75 -26.51
N THR A 40 12.54 27.15 -25.49
CA THR A 40 13.87 26.59 -25.22
C THR A 40 13.75 25.16 -24.68
N LYS A 41 14.83 24.36 -24.75
CA LYS A 41 14.81 22.98 -24.22
C LYS A 41 14.41 22.94 -22.74
N ALA A 42 14.88 23.90 -21.94
CA ALA A 42 14.56 23.99 -20.51
C ALA A 42 13.06 24.22 -20.28
N LYS A 43 12.45 25.13 -21.03
CA LYS A 43 11.02 25.42 -20.94
C LYS A 43 10.17 24.22 -21.38
N LEU A 44 10.60 23.51 -22.44
CA LEU A 44 9.93 22.27 -22.87
C LEU A 44 10.01 21.15 -21.83
N LEU A 45 11.11 21.07 -21.07
CA LEU A 45 11.25 20.10 -19.98
C LEU A 45 10.37 20.46 -18.78
N GLU A 46 10.22 21.75 -18.48
CA GLU A 46 9.30 22.23 -17.46
C GLU A 46 7.85 21.91 -17.84
N GLU A 47 7.45 22.22 -19.09
CA GLU A 47 6.12 21.86 -19.62
C GLU A 47 5.89 20.34 -19.59
N LEU A 48 6.90 19.54 -19.95
CA LEU A 48 6.83 18.07 -19.87
C LEU A 48 6.69 17.58 -18.42
N ASN A 49 7.43 18.15 -17.47
CA ASN A 49 7.33 17.77 -16.05
C ASN A 49 5.95 18.13 -15.50
N ASN A 50 5.45 19.33 -15.78
CA ASN A 50 4.11 19.74 -15.39
C ASN A 50 3.04 18.81 -15.98
N PHE A 51 3.20 18.40 -17.24
CA PHE A 51 2.34 17.41 -17.87
C PHE A 51 2.41 16.05 -17.15
N VAL A 52 3.61 15.57 -16.84
CA VAL A 52 3.83 14.30 -16.15
C VAL A 52 3.19 14.32 -14.76
N GLU A 53 3.39 15.39 -13.99
CA GLU A 53 2.79 15.58 -12.67
C GLU A 53 1.27 15.64 -12.75
N SER A 54 0.71 16.40 -13.69
CA SER A 54 -0.75 16.51 -13.89
C SER A 54 -1.42 15.16 -14.21
N ARG A 55 -0.66 14.18 -14.69
CA ARG A 55 -1.13 12.83 -15.03
C ARG A 55 -0.86 11.79 -13.94
N GLY A 56 -0.43 12.21 -12.75
CA GLY A 56 -0.13 11.32 -11.63
C GLY A 56 1.32 10.85 -11.58
N GLY A 57 2.22 11.53 -12.29
CA GLY A 57 3.66 11.29 -12.26
C GLY A 57 4.17 10.30 -13.31
N TYR A 58 5.48 10.04 -13.25
CA TYR A 58 6.20 9.25 -14.25
C TYR A 58 5.70 7.79 -14.33
N SER A 59 5.40 7.18 -13.18
CA SER A 59 4.91 5.79 -13.11
C SER A 59 3.55 5.62 -13.79
N ALA A 60 2.66 6.60 -13.68
CA ALA A 60 1.33 6.57 -14.29
C ALA A 60 1.37 6.66 -15.83
N LEU A 61 2.34 7.37 -16.38
CA LEU A 61 2.53 7.50 -17.83
C LEU A 61 3.39 6.38 -18.44
N CYS A 62 4.18 5.68 -17.62
CA CYS A 62 5.01 4.57 -18.09
C CYS A 62 4.20 3.29 -18.23
N SER A 63 3.98 2.86 -19.47
CA SER A 63 3.43 1.54 -19.75
C SER A 63 4.54 0.50 -19.83
N TYR A 64 4.45 -0.55 -19.02
CA TYR A 64 5.40 -1.67 -19.03
C TYR A 64 4.90 -2.84 -19.89
N ALA A 65 5.82 -3.58 -20.50
CA ALA A 65 5.47 -4.75 -21.31
C ALA A 65 4.72 -5.81 -20.49
N THR A 66 5.15 -6.05 -19.25
CA THR A 66 4.47 -6.99 -18.34
C THR A 66 3.02 -6.59 -18.08
N GLU A 67 2.71 -5.29 -17.98
CA GLU A 67 1.35 -4.83 -17.73
C GLU A 67 0.41 -5.12 -18.91
N GLN A 68 0.88 -4.90 -20.15
CA GLN A 68 0.09 -5.27 -21.33
C GLN A 68 -0.14 -6.77 -21.41
N ILE A 69 0.88 -7.58 -21.10
CA ILE A 69 0.77 -9.04 -21.07
C ILE A 69 -0.25 -9.47 -20.01
N CYS A 70 -0.14 -8.96 -18.79
CA CYS A 70 -1.09 -9.23 -17.70
C CYS A 70 -2.52 -8.80 -18.06
N ASN A 71 -2.69 -7.68 -18.75
CA ASN A 71 -4.00 -7.26 -19.26
C ASN A 71 -4.54 -8.22 -20.32
N GLY A 72 -3.71 -8.61 -21.30
CA GLY A 72 -4.10 -9.53 -22.36
C GLY A 72 -4.58 -10.90 -21.83
N PHE A 73 -4.02 -11.35 -20.71
CA PHE A 73 -4.44 -12.57 -20.03
C PHE A 73 -5.55 -12.36 -18.98
N GLY A 74 -6.02 -11.13 -18.77
CA GLY A 74 -7.02 -10.80 -17.76
C GLY A 74 -6.55 -11.06 -16.32
N VAL A 75 -5.24 -11.09 -16.06
CA VAL A 75 -4.66 -11.39 -14.74
C VAL A 75 -5.18 -10.42 -13.69
N ARG A 76 -5.15 -9.12 -13.98
CA ARG A 76 -5.64 -8.08 -13.05
C ARG A 76 -7.10 -8.26 -12.70
N ALA A 77 -7.96 -8.46 -13.71
CA ALA A 77 -9.39 -8.66 -13.47
C ALA A 77 -9.66 -9.90 -12.61
N ARG A 78 -8.99 -11.02 -12.93
CA ARG A 78 -9.11 -12.26 -12.15
C ARG A 78 -8.60 -12.10 -10.72
N THR A 79 -7.49 -11.41 -10.51
CA THR A 79 -6.96 -11.15 -9.16
C THR A 79 -7.92 -10.30 -8.34
N VAL A 80 -8.50 -9.24 -8.91
CA VAL A 80 -9.49 -8.41 -8.22
C VAL A 80 -10.72 -9.21 -7.84
N GLN A 81 -11.23 -10.03 -8.76
CA GLN A 81 -12.37 -10.92 -8.48
C GLN A 81 -12.04 -11.91 -7.35
N TRP A 82 -10.90 -12.59 -7.44
CA TRP A 82 -10.48 -13.54 -6.42
C TRP A 82 -10.30 -12.88 -5.04
N LEU A 83 -9.74 -11.67 -4.99
CA LEU A 83 -9.62 -10.91 -3.74
C LEU A 83 -10.99 -10.59 -3.12
N ALA A 84 -11.99 -10.26 -3.94
CA ALA A 84 -13.35 -10.03 -3.46
C ALA A 84 -13.95 -11.31 -2.86
N GLU A 85 -13.80 -12.46 -3.53
CA GLU A 85 -14.28 -13.77 -3.06
C GLU A 85 -13.59 -14.20 -1.74
N VAL A 86 -12.29 -13.95 -1.62
CA VAL A 86 -11.53 -14.27 -0.41
C VAL A 86 -11.85 -13.33 0.74
N ALA A 87 -12.13 -12.05 0.48
CA ALA A 87 -12.43 -11.08 1.53
C ALA A 87 -13.66 -11.48 2.36
N ASP A 88 -14.69 -12.03 1.71
CA ASP A 88 -15.89 -12.52 2.39
C ASP A 88 -15.58 -13.73 3.28
N SER A 89 -14.81 -14.67 2.76
CA SER A 89 -14.41 -15.89 3.48
C SER A 89 -13.51 -15.57 4.68
N ALA A 90 -12.53 -14.68 4.48
CA ALA A 90 -11.64 -14.22 5.54
C ALA A 90 -12.42 -13.50 6.64
N SER A 91 -13.35 -12.61 6.27
CA SER A 91 -14.20 -11.88 7.22
C SER A 91 -15.09 -12.83 8.04
N ALA A 92 -15.65 -13.86 7.41
CA ALA A 92 -16.42 -14.88 8.11
C ALA A 92 -15.57 -15.65 9.13
N TRP A 93 -14.36 -16.04 8.74
CA TRP A 93 -13.41 -16.71 9.63
C TRP A 93 -13.04 -15.83 10.84
N PHE A 94 -12.77 -14.53 10.63
CA PHE A 94 -12.46 -13.61 11.73
C PHE A 94 -13.62 -13.44 12.72
N ARG A 95 -14.87 -13.37 12.22
CA ARG A 95 -16.06 -13.30 13.10
C ARG A 95 -16.20 -14.55 13.95
N GLU A 96 -15.99 -15.71 13.35
CA GLU A 96 -16.06 -17.00 14.03
C GLU A 96 -14.93 -17.16 15.07
N ALA A 97 -13.71 -16.73 14.75
CA ALA A 97 -12.60 -16.71 15.69
C ALA A 97 -12.92 -15.84 16.91
N ARG A 98 -13.42 -14.61 16.69
CA ARG A 98 -13.83 -13.72 17.80
C ARG A 98 -14.97 -14.27 18.65
N ARG A 99 -15.92 -14.97 18.04
CA ARG A 99 -17.00 -15.65 18.78
C ARG A 99 -16.44 -16.74 19.70
N LYS A 100 -15.54 -17.57 19.18
CA LYS A 100 -14.89 -18.64 19.98
C LYS A 100 -14.04 -18.09 21.11
N GLU A 101 -13.34 -16.97 20.89
CA GLU A 101 -12.63 -16.28 21.96
C GLU A 101 -13.61 -15.82 23.04
N ALA A 102 -14.70 -15.14 22.69
CA ALA A 102 -15.70 -14.68 23.66
C ALA A 102 -16.32 -15.83 24.47
N GLU A 103 -16.64 -16.95 23.83
CA GLU A 103 -17.15 -18.16 24.50
C GLU A 103 -16.11 -18.77 25.46
N ALA A 104 -14.82 -18.74 25.10
CA ALA A 104 -13.75 -19.19 25.97
C ALA A 104 -13.61 -18.30 27.22
N TRP A 105 -13.70 -16.97 27.04
CA TRP A 105 -13.73 -16.01 28.16
C TRP A 105 -14.94 -16.23 29.08
N GLU A 106 -16.14 -16.41 28.53
CA GLU A 106 -17.35 -16.66 29.32
C GLU A 106 -17.24 -17.97 30.11
N LYS A 107 -16.73 -19.03 29.48
CA LYS A 107 -16.49 -20.31 30.16
C LYS A 107 -15.50 -20.17 31.30
N GLN A 108 -14.41 -19.44 31.11
CA GLN A 108 -13.42 -19.20 32.16
C GLN A 108 -14.03 -18.49 33.39
N MET A 109 -14.90 -17.51 33.16
CA MET A 109 -15.60 -16.80 34.24
C MET A 109 -16.61 -17.71 34.95
N ALA A 110 -17.38 -18.51 34.20
CA ALA A 110 -18.34 -19.45 34.76
C ALA A 110 -17.69 -20.59 35.58
N ASP A 111 -16.52 -21.07 35.15
CA ASP A 111 -15.74 -22.08 35.89
C ASP A 111 -15.12 -21.47 37.15
N ASN A 112 -14.73 -20.19 37.12
CA ASN A 112 -14.25 -19.45 38.30
C ASN A 112 -15.36 -19.21 39.35
N GLU A 113 -16.60 -18.97 38.91
CA GLU A 113 -17.75 -18.80 39.80
C GLU A 113 -18.28 -20.11 40.41
N LYS A 114 -18.15 -21.25 39.70
CA LYS A 114 -18.49 -22.58 40.24
C LYS A 114 -17.43 -23.18 41.15
N GLY A 115 -16.23 -22.59 41.18
CA GLY A 115 -15.14 -22.97 42.05
C GLY A 115 -15.24 -22.43 43.47
N ASP A 116 -16.32 -22.72 44.20
CA ASP A 116 -16.26 -22.74 45.67
C ASP A 116 -16.21 -24.19 46.16
N GLY A 117 -15.00 -24.60 46.52
CA GLY A 117 -14.72 -25.89 47.11
C GLY A 117 -13.35 -26.44 46.75
N SER A 118 -12.31 -25.91 47.38
CA SER A 118 -10.98 -26.54 47.50
C SER A 118 -9.97 -26.29 46.36
N SER A 119 -9.19 -25.21 46.49
CA SER A 119 -7.77 -25.29 46.88
C SER A 119 -7.05 -24.00 46.48
N THR A 120 -6.85 -23.12 47.45
CA THR A 120 -5.72 -22.20 47.46
C THR A 120 -4.43 -23.03 47.57
N SER A 121 -3.97 -23.56 46.44
CA SER A 121 -2.65 -24.17 46.31
C SER A 121 -1.64 -23.06 46.10
N SER A 122 -1.11 -22.57 47.22
CA SER A 122 0.20 -21.93 47.35
C SER A 122 1.19 -22.47 46.29
N CYS A 123 1.55 -21.65 45.31
CA CYS A 123 2.77 -21.83 44.52
C CYS A 123 3.75 -20.72 44.90
N SER A 124 4.76 -21.14 45.66
CA SER A 124 5.91 -20.35 46.10
C SER A 124 6.87 -20.11 44.94
N SER A 125 7.35 -18.86 44.83
CA SER A 125 8.64 -18.41 44.28
C SER A 125 9.09 -18.90 42.90
N CYS A 126 9.17 -17.96 41.96
CA CYS A 126 10.42 -17.66 41.27
C CYS A 126 10.41 -16.20 40.83
N GLU A 127 11.10 -15.36 41.60
CA GLU A 127 11.50 -14.02 41.18
C GLU A 127 12.51 -14.20 40.04
N GLY A 128 12.07 -13.94 38.81
CA GLY A 128 12.93 -13.75 37.67
C GLY A 128 13.05 -12.25 37.44
N GLU A 129 14.15 -11.66 37.90
CA GLU A 129 14.60 -10.37 37.43
C GLU A 129 14.83 -10.49 35.91
N TYR A 130 13.95 -9.89 35.13
CA TYR A 130 14.21 -9.60 33.73
C TYR A 130 14.42 -8.09 33.62
N GLU A 131 15.64 -7.70 33.28
CA GLU A 131 15.97 -6.33 32.93
C GLU A 131 15.11 -5.92 31.74
N SER A 132 14.24 -4.94 31.97
CA SER A 132 13.41 -4.31 30.96
C SER A 132 14.23 -3.24 30.26
N GLU A 133 15.09 -3.65 29.33
CA GLU A 133 15.67 -2.75 28.35
C GLU A 133 14.91 -2.94 27.04
N ASP A 134 13.89 -2.11 26.82
CA ASP A 134 13.55 -1.68 25.46
C ASP A 134 12.76 -0.37 25.51
N LEU A 135 13.57 0.69 25.44
CA LEU A 135 13.30 1.93 24.73
C LEU A 135 12.46 1.69 23.46
N PHE A 136 11.16 1.96 23.54
CA PHE A 136 10.43 2.58 22.44
C PHE A 136 9.67 3.79 22.98
N SER A 137 10.42 4.88 23.07
CA SER A 137 9.87 6.21 22.98
C SER A 137 9.23 6.43 21.61
N ASP A 138 8.11 7.16 21.63
CA ASP A 138 7.59 7.96 20.52
C ASP A 138 6.68 7.27 19.50
N VAL A 139 5.36 7.49 19.64
CA VAL A 139 4.74 8.50 18.78
C VAL A 139 3.61 9.17 19.56
N SER A 140 3.81 10.45 19.89
CA SER A 140 2.71 11.29 20.34
C SER A 140 1.80 11.57 19.17
N ASP A 141 0.55 11.15 19.31
CA ASP A 141 -0.56 11.54 18.47
C ASP A 141 -0.96 12.97 18.89
N SER A 142 -0.56 13.96 18.11
CA SER A 142 -1.03 15.33 18.24
C SER A 142 -1.81 15.71 16.98
N GLU A 143 -3.10 15.38 17.00
CA GLU A 143 -4.10 16.06 16.20
C GLU A 143 -4.36 17.43 16.82
N ASP A 144 -3.90 18.50 16.15
CA ASP A 144 -4.43 19.84 16.38
C ASP A 144 -4.73 20.47 15.02
N ILE A 145 -5.96 20.26 14.56
CA ILE A 145 -6.61 21.06 13.52
C ILE A 145 -7.75 21.81 14.19
N VAL A 146 -7.54 23.09 14.49
CA VAL A 146 -8.64 24.06 14.53
C VAL A 146 -8.22 25.29 13.74
N LEU A 147 -8.76 25.37 12.53
CA LEU A 147 -8.89 26.59 11.76
C LEU A 147 -10.01 27.42 12.40
N GLU A 148 -9.70 28.60 12.94
CA GLU A 148 -10.65 29.71 12.95
C GLU A 148 -9.99 30.94 12.35
N SER A 149 -10.65 31.42 11.31
CA SER A 149 -10.34 32.63 10.56
C SER A 149 -11.25 33.74 11.07
N GLU A 150 -10.69 34.87 11.44
CA GLU A 150 -11.33 36.20 11.37
C GLU A 150 -10.34 37.20 10.78
#